data_AF-A0A971ZZG3-F1
#
_entry.id   AF-A0A971ZZG3-F1
#
_cell.length_a   1.000
_cell.length_b   1.000
_cell.length_c   1.000
_cell.angle_alpha   90.00
_cell.angle_beta   90.00
_cell.angle_gamma   90.00
#
_symmetry.space_group_name_H-M   'P 1'
#
loop_
_entity.id
_entity.type
_entity.pdbx_description
1 polymer ?
#
loop_
_entity_poly.entity_id
_entity_poly.type
_entity_poly.pdbx_seq_one_letter_code
_entity_poly.pdbx_strand_id
1 'polypeptide(L)' 'MKSHKKKDKLTINHISAPNNIVSSSKNFVGNAGKDPFCVYAGKRHAVGSIIEREDGSKLICTEDGSWQNM' A
#
# COMPACT_ATOMS: atom_id res chain seq x y z
N MET A 1 29.42 11.84 3.21
CA MET A 1 28.36 11.37 2.29
C MET A 1 26.99 11.67 2.89
N LYS A 2 26.23 12.61 2.30
CA LYS A 2 24.88 12.97 2.77
C LYS A 2 23.90 11.91 2.28
N SER A 3 23.50 10.99 3.15
CA SER A 3 22.56 9.92 2.81
C SER A 3 21.17 10.54 2.63
N HIS A 4 20.83 10.91 1.39
CA HIS A 4 19.47 11.17 0.96
C HIS A 4 18.68 9.86 1.00
N LYS A 5 18.39 9.36 2.21
CA LYS A 5 17.32 8.39 2.40
C LYS A 5 16.03 9.14 2.03
N LYS A 6 15.63 9.06 0.76
CA LYS A 6 14.23 9.15 0.39
C LYS A 6 13.54 8.17 1.32
N LYS A 7 13.02 8.66 2.44
CA LYS A 7 12.21 7.86 3.35
C LYS A 7 11.11 7.32 2.45
N ASP A 8 11.11 6.03 2.15
CA ASP A 8 10.10 5.40 1.32
C ASP A 8 8.79 5.48 2.08
N LYS A 9 8.11 6.62 1.91
CA LYS A 9 6.93 6.93 2.70
C LYS A 9 5.78 6.08 2.18
N LEU A 10 5.12 5.38 3.09
CA LEU A 10 3.98 4.53 2.78
C LEU A 10 2.69 5.34 2.92
N THR A 11 1.76 5.11 2.00
CA THR A 11 0.41 5.67 2.04
C THR A 11 -0.62 4.56 2.06
N ILE A 12 -1.75 4.79 2.72
CA ILE A 12 -2.93 3.93 2.57
C ILE A 12 -3.61 4.30 1.26
N ASN A 13 -3.72 3.32 0.38
CA ASN A 13 -4.34 3.49 -0.93
C ASN A 13 -5.53 2.56 -1.05
N HIS A 14 -6.54 3.02 -1.78
CA HIS A 14 -7.63 2.16 -2.22
C HIS A 14 -7.44 1.92 -3.72
N ILE A 15 -7.29 0.67 -4.12
CA ILE A 15 -6.94 0.30 -5.48
C ILE A 15 -8.12 -0.45 -6.06
N SER A 16 -8.73 0.07 -7.10
CA SER A 16 -9.67 -0.68 -7.93
C SER A 16 -8.88 -1.34 -9.05
N ALA A 17 -8.72 -2.66 -8.98
CA ALA A 17 -8.10 -3.44 -10.03
C ALA A 17 -8.92 -3.32 -11.34
N PRO A 18 -8.30 -3.47 -12.52
CA PRO A 18 -6.89 -3.82 -12.73
C PRO A 18 -5.90 -2.64 -12.65
N ASN A 19 -6.34 -1.37 -12.73
CA ASN A 19 -5.39 -0.25 -12.91
C ASN A 19 -5.77 1.10 -12.27
N ASN A 20 -6.82 1.19 -11.45
CA ASN A 20 -7.23 2.45 -10.83
C ASN A 20 -6.75 2.54 -9.38
N ILE A 21 -5.62 3.22 -9.16
CA ILE A 21 -5.16 3.52 -7.80
C ILE A 21 -5.81 4.81 -7.33
N VAL A 22 -6.81 4.70 -6.47
CA VAL A 22 -7.44 5.83 -5.77
C VAL A 22 -6.72 6.03 -4.44
N SER A 23 -5.71 6.92 -4.45
CA SER A 23 -4.98 7.27 -3.23
C SER A 23 -5.95 7.88 -2.19
N SER A 24 -6.23 7.13 -1.12
CA SER A 24 -7.20 7.54 -0.09
C SER A 24 -6.56 8.47 0.96
N SER A 25 -5.27 8.30 1.24
CA SER A 25 -4.56 9.11 2.23
C SER A 25 -3.68 10.19 1.59
N LYS A 26 -3.97 11.46 1.88
CA LYS A 26 -3.08 12.60 1.58
C LYS A 26 -1.83 12.63 2.48
N ASN A 27 -1.83 11.85 3.56
CA ASN A 27 -0.76 11.78 4.54
C ASN A 27 -0.04 10.44 4.48
N PHE A 28 1.28 10.49 4.70
CA PHE A 28 2.11 9.31 4.82
C PHE A 28 1.89 8.68 6.20
N VAL A 29 1.50 7.41 6.21
CA VAL A 29 1.15 6.69 7.45
C VAL A 29 2.29 5.83 7.97
N GLY A 30 3.36 5.65 7.19
CA GLY A 30 4.47 4.78 7.58
C GLY A 30 5.70 4.95 6.70
N ASN A 31 6.71 4.13 6.97
CA ASN A 31 8.00 4.14 6.30
C ASN A 31 8.43 2.71 5.92
N ALA A 32 8.65 2.45 4.63
CA ALA A 32 8.99 1.13 4.12
C ALA A 32 10.36 0.59 4.60
N GLY A 33 11.16 1.39 5.29
CA GLY A 33 12.40 0.95 5.94
C GLY A 33 12.20 0.40 7.36
N LYS A 34 10.99 0.47 7.92
CA LYS A 34 10.68 0.01 9.29
C LYS A 34 9.33 -0.69 9.39
N ASP A 35 8.33 -0.17 8.67
CA ASP A 35 6.95 -0.63 8.72
C ASP A 35 6.69 -1.66 7.62
N PRO A 36 5.87 -2.69 7.90
CA PRO A 36 5.40 -3.63 6.89
C PRO A 36 4.61 -2.90 5.79
N PHE A 37 4.74 -3.39 4.56
CA PHE A 37 4.05 -2.85 3.39
C PHE A 37 3.76 -3.96 2.39
N CYS A 38 2.72 -3.77 1.61
CA CYS A 38 2.39 -4.67 0.51
C CYS A 38 2.73 -3.99 -0.82
N VAL A 39 3.18 -4.79 -1.78
CA VAL A 39 3.51 -4.28 -3.12
C VAL A 39 2.38 -4.64 -4.07
N TYR A 40 1.92 -3.66 -4.84
CA TYR A 40 0.94 -3.86 -5.91
C TYR A 40 1.18 -2.87 -7.04
N ALA A 41 1.06 -3.32 -8.30
CA ALA A 41 1.32 -2.50 -9.49
C ALA A 41 2.66 -1.73 -9.45
N GLY A 42 3.71 -2.34 -8.88
CA GLY A 42 5.03 -1.71 -8.73
C GLY A 42 5.11 -0.60 -7.68
N LYS A 43 4.05 -0.34 -6.92
CA LYS A 43 4.00 0.63 -5.82
C LYS A 43 3.94 -0.07 -4.46
N ARG A 44 4.48 0.59 -3.45
CA ARG A 44 4.42 0.15 -2.05
C ARG A 44 3.20 0.80 -1.38
N HIS A 45 2.44 -0.02 -0.68
CA HIS A 45 1.20 0.35 -0.03
C HIS A 45 1.31 0.04 1.46
N ALA A 46 0.89 1.00 2.30
CA ALA A 46 0.88 0.79 3.75
C ALA A 46 -0.12 -0.30 4.13
N VAL A 47 0.09 -0.90 5.30
CA VAL A 47 -0.93 -1.71 6.00
C VAL A 47 -2.26 -0.95 6.05
N GLY A 48 -3.36 -1.66 5.83
CA GLY A 48 -4.71 -1.09 5.72
C GLY A 48 -5.08 -0.61 4.32
N SER A 49 -4.15 -0.65 3.34
CA SER A 49 -4.51 -0.44 1.93
C SER A 49 -5.44 -1.55 1.45
N ILE A 50 -6.37 -1.21 0.56
CA ILE A 50 -7.37 -2.14 0.06
C ILE A 50 -7.24 -2.25 -1.46
N ILE A 51 -7.30 -3.47 -2.01
CA ILE A 51 -7.50 -3.72 -3.43
C ILE A 51 -8.89 -4.30 -3.63
N GLU A 52 -9.76 -3.57 -4.30
CA GLU A 52 -11.05 -4.07 -4.77
C GLU A 52 -10.87 -4.63 -6.18
N ARG A 53 -11.24 -5.89 -6.38
CA ARG A 53 -11.20 -6.57 -7.67
C ARG A 53 -12.54 -6.44 -8.39
N GLU A 54 -12.54 -6.72 -9.70
CA GLU A 54 -13.74 -6.65 -10.54
C GLU A 54 -14.83 -7.65 -10.14
N ASP A 55 -14.46 -8.77 -9.52
CA ASP A 55 -15.39 -9.77 -8.97
C ASP A 55 -16.01 -9.33 -7.62
N GLY A 56 -15.66 -8.14 -7.14
CA GLY A 56 -16.11 -7.60 -5.85
C GLY A 56 -15.32 -8.10 -4.65
N SER A 57 -14.36 -9.03 -4.84
CA SER A 57 -13.46 -9.44 -3.77
C SER A 57 -12.52 -8.30 -3.37
N LYS A 58 -12.22 -8.22 -2.08
CA LYS A 58 -11.37 -7.18 -1.52
C LYS A 58 -10.16 -7.82 -0.85
N LEU A 59 -8.98 -7.33 -1.18
CA LEU A 59 -7.75 -7.67 -0.48
C LEU A 59 -7.37 -6.52 0.42
N ILE A 60 -6.91 -6.81 1.62
CA ILE A 60 -6.34 -5.83 2.54
C ILE A 60 -4.86 -6.12 2.74
N CYS A 61 -4.05 -5.06 2.75
CA CYS A 61 -2.66 -5.17 3.15
C CYS A 61 -2.58 -5.31 4.67
N THR A 62 -2.01 -6.40 5.15
CA THR A 62 -1.93 -6.71 6.58
C THR A 62 -0.55 -6.41 7.16
N GLU A 63 -0.42 -6.43 8.49
CA GLU A 63 0.84 -6.21 9.21
C GLU A 63 1.91 -7.26 8.92
N ASP A 64 1.52 -8.39 8.31
CA ASP A 64 2.44 -9.40 7.81
C ASP A 64 3.18 -8.96 6.51
N GLY A 65 2.77 -7.83 5.91
CA GLY A 65 3.30 -7.38 4.61
C GLY A 65 2.70 -8.14 3.42
N SER A 66 1.64 -8.89 3.67
CA SER A 66 0.95 -9.74 2.70
C SER A 66 -0.48 -9.24 2.43
N TRP A 67 -0.93 -9.39 1.18
CA TRP A 67 -2.33 -9.15 0.80
C TRP A 67 -3.18 -10.33 1.25
N GLN A 68 -4.19 -10.06 2.09
CA GLN A 68 -5.14 -11.05 2.59
C GLN A 68 -6.54 -10.74 2.07
N ASN A 69 -7.34 -11.75 1.77
CA ASN A 69 -8.74 -11.53 1.40
C ASN A 69 -9.54 -11.10 2.63
N MET A 70 -10.36 -10.06 2.49
CA MET A 70 -11.38 -9.70 3.49
C MET A 70 -12.61 -10.60 3.37
#